data_AF-A0A842MA70-F1
#
_entry.id   AF-A0A842MA70-F1
#
_cell.length_a   1.000
_cell.length_b   1.000
_cell.length_c   1.000
_cell.angle_alpha   90.00
_cell.angle_beta   90.00
_cell.angle_gamma   90.00
#
_symmetry.space_group_name_H-M   'P 1'
#
loop_
_entity.id
_entity.type
_entity.pdbx_description
1 polymer ?
#
loop_
_entity_poly.entity_id
_entity_poly.type
_entity_poly.pdbx_seq_one_letter_code
_entity_poly.pdbx_strand_id
1 'polypeptide(L)'
;LLNKESVEWIIEKMPDLIITSGPPTYIGYMKDSWKTGTKNINRIILETNTEIILDHHIIRDKRYPRFFEGLEKEPLTFARYLGVEETPLEAYRRELHKLENGEKISLPFNLE
;
A
#
# COMPACT_ATOMS: atom_id res chain seq x y z
N LEU A 1 1.41 -6.68 10.04
CA LEU A 1 2.23 -7.67 9.32
C LEU A 1 1.50 -9.00 9.42
N LEU A 2 1.13 -9.60 8.29
CA LEU A 2 0.45 -10.90 8.30
C LEU A 2 1.36 -11.90 9.01
N ASN A 3 0.89 -12.51 10.10
CA ASN A 3 1.64 -13.57 10.77
C ASN A 3 1.56 -14.86 9.94
N LYS A 4 2.32 -15.90 10.33
CA LYS A 4 2.37 -17.16 9.60
C LYS A 4 0.99 -17.80 9.42
N GLU A 5 0.20 -17.85 10.50
CA GLU A 5 -1.15 -18.45 10.52
C GLU A 5 -2.10 -17.73 9.56
N SER A 6 -2.04 -16.39 9.52
CA SER A 6 -2.86 -15.59 8.59
C SER A 6 -2.50 -15.87 7.14
N VAL A 7 -1.21 -15.99 6.83
CA VAL A 7 -0.75 -16.31 5.47
C VAL A 7 -1.23 -17.70 5.05
N GLU A 8 -1.07 -18.69 5.92
CA GLU A 8 -1.51 -20.07 5.65
C GLU A 8 -3.03 -20.13 5.45
N TRP A 9 -3.79 -19.45 6.30
CA TRP A 9 -5.24 -19.37 6.18
C TRP A 9 -5.67 -18.71 4.86
N ILE A 10 -5.05 -17.60 4.46
CA ILE A 10 -5.36 -16.93 3.18
C ILE A 10 -5.12 -17.86 2.00
N ILE A 11 -3.97 -18.57 1.99
CA ILE A 11 -3.62 -19.50 0.92
C ILE A 11 -4.63 -20.66 0.85
N GLU A 12 -5.02 -21.22 2.00
CA GLU A 12 -6.03 -22.28 2.07
C GLU A 12 -7.38 -21.85 1.45
N LYS A 13 -7.75 -20.56 1.59
CA LYS A 13 -9.01 -20.04 1.04
C LYS A 13 -8.98 -19.74 -0.45
N MET A 14 -7.80 -19.73 -1.09
CA MET A 14 -7.65 -19.47 -2.54
C MET A 14 -8.50 -18.28 -3.04
N PRO A 15 -8.36 -17.08 -2.47
CA PRO A 15 -9.22 -15.95 -2.85
C PRO A 15 -8.88 -15.43 -4.24
N ASP A 16 -9.90 -15.08 -5.01
CA ASP A 16 -9.72 -14.36 -6.28
C ASP A 16 -9.25 -12.92 -6.06
N LEU A 17 -9.70 -12.28 -4.97
CA LEU A 17 -9.41 -10.88 -4.63
C LEU A 17 -9.14 -10.72 -3.14
N ILE A 18 -8.07 -9.98 -2.81
CA ILE A 18 -7.75 -9.52 -1.46
C ILE A 18 -7.78 -8.00 -1.42
N ILE A 19 -8.46 -7.45 -0.41
CA ILE A 19 -8.47 -6.02 -0.12
C ILE A 19 -7.89 -5.82 1.27
N THR A 20 -6.77 -5.09 1.38
CA THR A 20 -6.10 -4.92 2.68
C THR A 20 -5.26 -3.63 2.76
N SER A 21 -4.91 -3.23 3.98
CA SER A 21 -4.19 -1.98 4.27
C SER A 21 -2.68 -2.01 3.99
N GLY A 22 -2.10 -3.18 3.77
CA GLY A 22 -0.63 -3.32 3.69
C GLY A 22 0.11 -2.96 5.00
N PRO A 23 1.45 -3.09 5.02
CA PRO A 23 2.25 -2.77 6.19
C PRO A 23 2.35 -1.25 6.43
N PRO A 24 2.29 -0.76 7.68
CA PRO A 24 2.39 0.68 8.00
C PRO A 24 3.85 1.17 7.98
N THR A 25 4.49 1.17 6.81
CA THR A 25 5.93 1.43 6.64
C THR A 25 6.37 2.87 6.95
N TYR A 26 5.41 3.80 7.02
CA TYR A 26 5.62 5.18 7.45
C TYR A 26 5.91 5.31 8.96
N ILE A 27 5.66 4.24 9.74
CA ILE A 27 5.93 4.19 11.18
C ILE A 27 7.38 3.72 11.40
N GLY A 28 8.27 4.65 11.73
CA GLY A 28 9.73 4.44 11.73
C GLY A 28 10.29 3.35 12.65
N TYR A 29 9.55 2.91 13.67
CA TYR A 29 9.97 1.79 14.54
C TYR A 29 9.59 0.40 13.99
N MET A 30 8.79 0.33 12.92
CA MET A 30 8.39 -0.93 12.28
C MET A 30 9.26 -1.25 11.06
N LYS A 31 10.59 -1.14 11.17
CA LYS A 31 11.52 -1.31 10.02
C LYS A 31 11.38 -2.67 9.31
N ASP A 32 11.11 -3.73 10.06
CA ASP A 32 10.94 -5.08 9.49
C ASP A 32 9.60 -5.28 8.75
N SER A 33 8.70 -4.29 8.83
CA SER A 33 7.38 -4.36 8.19
C SER A 33 7.44 -4.35 6.67
N TRP A 34 8.44 -3.68 6.09
CA TRP A 34 8.64 -3.70 4.64
C TRP A 34 9.02 -5.10 4.17
N LYS A 35 10.15 -5.62 4.66
CA LYS A 35 10.68 -6.93 4.25
C LYS A 35 9.70 -8.06 4.52
N THR A 36 9.11 -8.08 5.71
CA THR A 36 8.15 -9.15 6.08
C THR A 36 6.85 -9.00 5.30
N GLY A 37 6.40 -7.77 5.03
CA GLY A 37 5.22 -7.49 4.23
C GLY A 37 5.38 -7.98 2.81
N THR A 38 6.45 -7.56 2.12
CA THR A 38 6.79 -8.02 0.76
C THR A 38 6.89 -9.53 0.70
N LYS A 39 7.63 -10.17 1.62
CA LYS A 39 7.78 -11.63 1.66
C LYS A 39 6.43 -12.35 1.75
N ASN A 40 5.55 -11.92 2.66
CA ASN A 40 4.31 -12.62 2.93
C ASN A 40 3.27 -12.38 1.85
N ILE A 41 3.21 -11.16 1.29
CA ILE A 41 2.31 -10.83 0.18
C ILE A 41 2.76 -11.59 -1.08
N ASN A 42 4.06 -11.64 -1.39
CA ASN A 42 4.56 -12.41 -2.54
C ASN A 42 4.25 -13.89 -2.42
N ARG A 43 4.39 -14.46 -1.21
CA ARG A 43 3.99 -15.84 -0.97
C ARG A 43 2.51 -16.08 -1.31
N ILE A 44 1.62 -15.19 -0.85
CA ILE A 44 0.19 -15.27 -1.16
C ILE A 44 -0.03 -15.16 -2.68
N ILE A 45 0.56 -14.16 -3.35
CA ILE A 45 0.43 -13.98 -4.81
C ILE A 45 0.85 -15.24 -5.56
N LEU A 46 2.01 -15.81 -5.23
CA LEU A 46 2.56 -16.98 -5.91
C LEU A 46 1.73 -18.25 -5.68
N GLU A 47 1.16 -18.42 -4.49
CA GLU A 47 0.40 -19.63 -4.16
C GLU A 47 -1.08 -19.56 -4.58
N THR A 48 -1.65 -18.36 -4.76
CA THR A 48 -3.09 -18.20 -5.07
C THR A 48 -3.40 -17.51 -6.39
N ASN A 49 -2.43 -16.82 -7.01
CA ASN A 49 -2.63 -15.93 -8.17
C ASN A 49 -3.68 -14.81 -7.94
N THR A 50 -3.97 -14.50 -6.68
CA THR A 50 -4.99 -13.52 -6.29
C THR A 50 -4.72 -12.13 -6.87
N GLU A 51 -5.79 -11.37 -7.12
CA GLU A 51 -5.71 -9.92 -7.30
C GLU A 51 -5.64 -9.24 -5.93
N ILE A 52 -4.86 -8.16 -5.82
CA ILE A 52 -4.68 -7.47 -4.55
C ILE A 52 -4.94 -5.99 -4.71
N ILE A 53 -5.79 -5.45 -3.84
CA ILE A 53 -5.93 -4.03 -3.57
C ILE A 53 -5.21 -3.72 -2.25
N LEU A 54 -4.11 -2.97 -2.32
CA LEU A 54 -3.32 -2.51 -1.17
C LEU A 54 -3.52 -1.01 -0.96
N ASP A 55 -4.12 -0.63 0.16
CA ASP A 55 -4.49 0.77 0.42
C ASP A 55 -4.23 1.18 1.88
N HIS A 56 -4.95 2.14 2.43
CA HIS A 56 -5.04 2.56 3.84
C HIS A 56 -3.74 2.84 4.63
N HIS A 57 -2.86 1.86 4.88
CA HIS A 57 -1.61 2.08 5.62
C HIS A 57 -0.41 2.24 4.70
N ILE A 58 -0.25 1.37 3.70
CA ILE A 58 0.93 1.41 2.83
C ILE A 58 0.99 2.70 2.01
N ILE A 59 -0.16 3.18 1.51
CA ILE A 59 -0.25 4.39 0.70
C ILE A 59 0.01 5.69 1.48
N ARG A 60 0.10 5.64 2.82
CA ARG A 60 0.51 6.79 3.64
C ARG A 60 2.03 6.99 3.65
N ASP A 61 2.77 6.04 3.12
CA ASP A 61 4.20 6.19 2.88
C ASP A 61 4.41 6.63 1.42
N LYS A 62 5.08 7.77 1.19
CA LYS A 62 5.41 8.24 -0.17
C LYS A 62 6.21 7.24 -1.00
N ARG A 63 6.79 6.23 -0.35
CA ARG A 63 7.57 5.17 -0.98
C ARG A 63 6.71 3.98 -1.41
N TYR A 64 5.39 3.98 -1.20
CA TYR A 64 4.52 2.86 -1.57
C TYR A 64 4.69 2.38 -3.03
N PRO A 65 5.00 3.23 -4.05
CA PRO A 65 5.23 2.71 -5.40
C PRO A 65 6.42 1.74 -5.45
N ARG A 66 7.49 2.02 -4.68
CA ARG A 66 8.62 1.08 -4.55
C ARG A 66 8.28 -0.19 -3.77
N PHE A 67 7.28 -0.13 -2.88
CA PHE A 67 6.78 -1.33 -2.23
C PHE A 67 6.06 -2.21 -3.24
N PHE A 68 5.24 -1.60 -4.10
CA PHE A 68 4.46 -2.27 -5.14
C PHE A 68 5.36 -2.91 -6.20
N GLU A 69 6.39 -2.18 -6.66
CA GLU A 69 7.44 -2.70 -7.56
C GLU A 69 8.16 -3.93 -7.00
N GLY A 70 8.24 -4.07 -5.68
CA GLY A 70 8.86 -5.22 -5.02
C GLY A 70 7.98 -6.46 -4.92
N LEU A 71 6.73 -6.39 -5.41
CA LEU A 71 5.79 -7.50 -5.37
C LEU A 71 5.80 -8.30 -6.68
N GLU A 72 5.51 -9.60 -6.60
CA GLU A 72 5.47 -10.49 -7.78
C GLU A 72 4.37 -10.13 -8.78
N LYS A 73 3.32 -9.47 -8.29
CA LYS A 73 2.22 -8.90 -9.07
C LYS A 73 1.93 -7.53 -8.49
N GLU A 74 1.96 -6.50 -9.34
CA GLU A 74 1.68 -5.14 -8.89
C GLU A 74 0.23 -5.06 -8.38
N PRO A 75 0.02 -4.64 -7.12
CA PRO A 75 -1.31 -4.46 -6.57
C PRO A 75 -1.93 -3.16 -7.06
N LEU A 76 -3.25 -3.06 -6.97
CA LEU A 76 -3.98 -1.83 -7.19
C LEU A 76 -4.13 -1.05 -5.88
N THR A 77 -4.31 0.25 -5.96
CA THR A 77 -5.01 1.01 -4.90
C THR A 77 -6.50 1.04 -5.22
N PHE A 78 -7.34 1.45 -4.26
CA PHE A 78 -8.77 1.60 -4.54
C PHE A 78 -9.04 2.63 -5.64
N ALA A 79 -8.25 3.71 -5.69
CA ALA A 79 -8.32 4.72 -6.75
C ALA A 79 -8.07 4.09 -8.14
N ARG A 80 -6.98 3.34 -8.29
CA ARG A 80 -6.66 2.64 -9.56
C ARG A 80 -7.73 1.62 -9.93
N TYR A 81 -8.26 0.88 -8.96
CA TYR A 81 -9.35 -0.07 -9.18
C TYR A 81 -10.62 0.61 -9.72
N LEU A 82 -10.92 1.83 -9.26
CA LEU A 82 -12.04 2.64 -9.75
C LEU A 82 -11.73 3.42 -11.04
N GLY A 83 -10.51 3.33 -11.57
CA GLY A 83 -10.09 4.08 -12.76
C GLY A 83 -9.90 5.58 -12.54
N VAL A 84 -9.64 6.00 -11.30
CA VAL A 84 -9.35 7.41 -10.96
C VAL A 84 -7.90 7.59 -10.52
N GLU A 85 -7.39 8.82 -10.65
CA GLU A 85 -6.02 9.13 -10.25
C GLU A 85 -5.80 8.99 -8.74
N GLU A 86 -4.57 8.65 -8.36
CA GLU A 86 -4.19 8.49 -6.97
C GLU A 86 -3.86 9.84 -6.32
N THR A 87 -4.63 10.18 -5.29
CA THR A 87 -4.43 11.40 -4.48
C THR A 87 -4.09 11.01 -3.04
N PRO A 88 -2.88 10.50 -2.72
CA PRO A 88 -2.53 9.99 -1.39
C PRO A 88 -2.32 11.13 -0.37
N LEU A 89 -3.40 11.81 0.01
CA LEU A 89 -3.38 13.01 0.87
C LEU A 89 -2.59 12.78 2.17
N GLU A 90 -2.82 11.65 2.85
CA GLU A 90 -2.12 11.33 4.10
C GLU A 90 -0.60 11.20 3.94
N ALA A 91 -0.10 10.70 2.80
CA ALA A 91 1.33 10.64 2.55
C ALA A 91 1.96 12.03 2.42
N TYR A 92 1.17 13.02 1.97
CA TYR A 92 1.58 14.40 1.75
C TYR A 92 0.99 15.38 2.77
N ARG A 93 0.44 14.89 3.89
CA ARG A 93 -0.21 15.74 4.91
C ARG A 93 0.66 16.89 5.41
N ARG A 94 1.98 16.70 5.47
CA ARG A 94 2.92 17.76 5.88
C ARG A 94 2.98 18.88 4.86
N GLU A 95 3.02 18.53 3.58
CA GLU A 95 2.95 19.50 2.49
C GLU A 95 1.57 20.17 2.45
N LEU A 96 0.49 19.42 2.62
CA LEU A 96 -0.86 19.96 2.65
C LEU A 96 -1.05 20.96 3.80
N HIS A 97 -0.53 20.68 5.00
CA HIS A 97 -0.55 21.67 6.09
C HIS A 97 0.27 22.93 5.79
N LYS A 98 1.37 22.83 5.04
CA LYS A 98 2.12 24.03 4.60
C LYS A 98 1.29 24.85 3.61
N LEU A 99 0.59 24.18 2.69
CA LEU A 99 -0.34 24.83 1.76
C LEU A 99 -1.45 25.57 2.52
N GLU A 100 -2.06 24.94 3.53
CA GLU A 100 -3.08 25.56 4.39
C GLU A 100 -2.56 26.82 5.10
N ASN A 101 -1.27 26.86 5.44
CA ASN A 101 -0.60 28.00 6.05
C ASN A 101 -0.12 29.06 5.02
N GLY A 102 -0.51 28.93 3.75
CA GLY A 102 -0.19 29.88 2.68
C GLY A 102 1.19 29.71 2.05
N GLU A 103 1.91 28.61 2.34
CA GLU A 103 3.17 28.31 1.67
C GLU A 103 2.93 27.73 0.26
N LYS A 104 3.86 28.02 -0.66
CA LYS A 104 3.88 27.37 -1.97
C LYS A 104 4.46 25.95 -1.83
N ILE A 105 3.71 24.95 -2.26
CA ILE A 105 4.16 23.55 -2.31
C ILE A 105 4.07 23.00 -3.73
N SER A 106 4.67 21.82 -3.95
CA SER A 106 4.48 21.01 -5.14
C SER A 106 4.01 19.62 -4.71
N LEU A 107 2.96 19.12 -5.36
CA LEU A 107 2.41 17.77 -5.16
C LEU A 107 2.52 17.00 -6.47
N PRO A 108 2.67 15.66 -6.43
CA PRO A 108 2.72 14.84 -7.64
C PRO A 108 1.33 14.52 -8.20
N PHE A 109 0.28 15.16 -7.70
CA PHE A 109 -1.12 14.98 -8.07
C PHE A 109 -1.86 16.31 -7.96
N ASN A 110 -3.01 16.41 -8.62
CA ASN A 110 -3.88 17.57 -8.54
C ASN A 110 -4.83 17.47 -7.34
N LEU A 111 -5.22 18.62 -6.78
CA LEU A 111 -6.17 18.74 -5.66
C LEU A 111 -7.58 19.13 -6.14
N GLU A 112 -7.94 18.78 -7.37
CA GLU A 112 -9.21 19.18 -8.03
C GLU A 112 -10.46 18.98 -7.16
#